data_AF-A0A7V3PQ77-F1
#
_entry.id   AF-A0A7V3PQ77-F1
#
_cell.length_a   1.000
_cell.length_b   1.000
_cell.length_c   1.000
_cell.angle_alpha   90.00
_cell.angle_beta   90.00
_cell.angle_gamma   90.00
#
_symmetry.space_group_name_H-M   'P 1'
#
loop_
_entity.id
_entity.type
_entity.pdbx_description
1 polymer ?
#
loop_
_entity_poly.entity_id
_entity_poly.type
_entity_poly.pdbx_seq_one_letter_code
_entity_poly.pdbx_strand_id
1 'polypeptide(L)'
;PDSYILQQLVYPAVGEHPNYRYWPRGLDVMAVLGSTRARSLLLDKYQEDRFARYVSQLDGLIREFAQVPEERWWQNLYWGWLACLQPLLAEKGDGYPSFMRSSAWLDKELMTAQASWSQLRHDTILYGKPSGAEFGDGDETVKVQGYVEPYPEVFGRLAYLTHRSASGLKERSLLPDDMARAYEGLEEVLMFLKGCSEKELAGRALTEEEYERIQWFGGELERLQLKTVEGAEHFEYWGEITNEADRYMATIADIHTSFHQCLEVGVGLAHRIYVIVPHPSGGLQVAKGGVMSYYEFTWPVDDRLTDEKWIALLTSGKAPAMPDWTSSFIVP
;
A
#
# COMPACT_ATOMS: atom_id res chain seq x y z
N PRO A 1 -15.77 -0.10 4.51
CA PRO A 1 -16.36 0.76 3.44
C PRO A 1 -16.24 0.10 2.07
N ASP A 2 -15.04 -0.34 1.75
CA ASP A 2 -14.69 -1.27 0.68
C ASP A 2 -15.55 -2.55 0.63
N SER A 3 -15.86 -3.24 1.74
CA SER A 3 -16.76 -4.41 1.69
C SER A 3 -18.15 -4.06 1.16
N TYR A 4 -18.65 -2.86 1.47
CA TYR A 4 -19.90 -2.34 0.90
C TYR A 4 -19.73 -2.05 -0.60
N ILE A 5 -18.62 -1.43 -1.01
CA ILE A 5 -18.29 -1.22 -2.44
C ILE A 5 -18.30 -2.55 -3.21
N LEU A 6 -17.58 -3.55 -2.72
CA LEU A 6 -17.49 -4.87 -3.36
C LEU A 6 -18.88 -5.52 -3.49
N GLN A 7 -19.68 -5.49 -2.42
CA GLN A 7 -21.05 -6.04 -2.41
C GLN A 7 -21.98 -5.32 -3.39
N GLN A 8 -21.86 -4.01 -3.53
CA GLN A 8 -22.71 -3.21 -4.44
C GLN A 8 -22.34 -3.37 -5.91
N LEU A 9 -21.18 -3.97 -6.20
CA LEU A 9 -20.69 -4.18 -7.56
C LEU A 9 -20.75 -5.64 -7.99
N VAL A 10 -21.38 -6.53 -7.23
CA VAL A 10 -21.64 -7.92 -7.64
C VAL A 10 -23.14 -8.20 -7.71
N TYR A 11 -23.52 -9.38 -8.20
CA TYR A 11 -24.89 -9.86 -8.16
C TYR A 11 -25.39 -9.90 -6.70
N PRO A 12 -26.62 -9.41 -6.39
CA PRO A 12 -27.69 -9.04 -7.33
C PRO A 12 -27.70 -7.59 -7.82
N ALA A 13 -26.85 -6.70 -7.30
CA ALA A 13 -26.83 -5.30 -7.71
C ALA A 13 -26.37 -5.13 -9.17
N VAL A 14 -25.37 -5.91 -9.57
CA VAL A 14 -24.77 -5.89 -10.91
C VAL A 14 -24.84 -7.27 -11.58
N GLY A 15 -25.14 -7.27 -12.87
CA GLY A 15 -25.33 -8.48 -13.67
C GLY A 15 -26.74 -9.04 -13.52
N GLU A 16 -27.18 -9.76 -14.54
CA GLU A 16 -28.50 -10.39 -14.62
C GLU A 16 -28.43 -11.59 -15.55
N HIS A 17 -29.43 -12.46 -15.52
CA HIS A 17 -29.44 -13.64 -16.39
C HIS A 17 -29.30 -13.23 -17.87
N PRO A 18 -28.40 -13.85 -18.66
CA PRO A 18 -27.53 -14.98 -18.31
C PRO A 18 -26.11 -14.56 -17.82
N ASN A 19 -25.79 -13.27 -17.75
CA ASN A 19 -24.47 -12.73 -17.43
C ASN A 19 -24.41 -12.08 -16.04
N TYR A 20 -24.16 -12.89 -15.02
CA TYR A 20 -24.04 -12.44 -13.63
C TYR A 20 -22.60 -12.03 -13.29
N ARG A 21 -22.42 -10.93 -12.54
CA ARG A 21 -21.12 -10.53 -11.99
C ARG A 21 -20.95 -11.11 -10.60
N TYR A 22 -20.37 -12.30 -10.49
CA TYR A 22 -20.16 -12.96 -9.20
C TYR A 22 -18.87 -12.57 -8.48
N TRP A 23 -17.94 -11.94 -9.20
CA TRP A 23 -16.61 -11.63 -8.69
C TRP A 23 -16.38 -10.13 -8.75
N PRO A 24 -16.07 -9.48 -7.62
CA PRO A 24 -15.59 -8.11 -7.64
C PRO A 24 -14.09 -8.10 -8.02
N ARG A 25 -13.53 -6.91 -8.18
CA ARG A 25 -12.09 -6.67 -8.34
C ARG A 25 -11.62 -5.64 -7.33
N GLY A 26 -10.39 -5.72 -6.85
CA GLY A 26 -9.77 -4.66 -6.05
C GLY A 26 -9.77 -3.32 -6.76
N LEU A 27 -9.75 -3.33 -8.10
CA LEU A 27 -9.90 -2.12 -8.92
C LEU A 27 -11.25 -1.43 -8.71
N ASP A 28 -12.31 -2.16 -8.36
CA ASP A 28 -13.62 -1.56 -8.04
C ASP A 28 -13.48 -0.61 -6.84
N VAL A 29 -12.74 -1.03 -5.81
CA VAL A 29 -12.46 -0.22 -4.62
C VAL A 29 -11.66 1.02 -5.00
N MET A 30 -10.59 0.85 -5.78
CA MET A 30 -9.73 1.97 -6.20
C MET A 30 -10.47 2.98 -7.07
N ALA A 31 -11.35 2.51 -7.96
CA ALA A 31 -12.21 3.39 -8.77
C ALA A 31 -13.15 4.22 -7.90
N VAL A 32 -13.81 3.59 -6.91
CA VAL A 32 -14.69 4.31 -5.97
C VAL A 32 -13.92 5.28 -5.08
N LEU A 33 -12.68 4.97 -4.71
CA LEU A 33 -11.79 5.87 -3.97
C LEU A 33 -11.26 7.05 -4.79
N GLY A 34 -11.58 7.12 -6.09
CA GLY A 34 -11.28 8.26 -6.97
C GLY A 34 -10.28 7.97 -8.10
N SER A 35 -9.84 6.73 -8.28
CA SER A 35 -8.90 6.39 -9.35
C SER A 35 -9.59 6.36 -10.73
N THR A 36 -9.33 7.39 -11.53
CA THR A 36 -9.70 7.42 -12.96
C THR A 36 -9.05 6.27 -13.71
N ARG A 37 -7.80 5.94 -13.37
CA ARG A 37 -7.05 4.85 -13.98
C ARG A 37 -7.64 3.48 -13.69
N ALA A 38 -8.02 3.19 -12.44
CA ALA A 38 -8.69 1.93 -12.10
C ALA A 38 -10.01 1.79 -12.87
N ARG A 39 -10.78 2.89 -12.98
CA ARG A 39 -12.01 2.91 -13.79
C ARG A 39 -11.74 2.61 -15.27
N SER A 40 -10.71 3.23 -15.86
CA SER A 40 -10.31 2.94 -17.25
C SER A 40 -9.90 1.47 -17.41
N LEU A 41 -9.12 0.89 -16.50
CA LEU A 41 -8.75 -0.53 -16.56
C LEU A 41 -9.98 -1.45 -16.48
N LEU A 42 -10.93 -1.14 -15.60
CA LEU A 42 -12.18 -1.91 -15.47
C LEU A 42 -13.01 -1.91 -16.75
N LEU A 43 -13.11 -0.78 -17.44
CA LEU A 43 -13.94 -0.63 -18.65
C LEU A 43 -13.19 -1.03 -19.92
N ASP A 44 -11.97 -0.54 -20.11
CA ASP A 44 -11.26 -0.66 -21.38
C ASP A 44 -10.52 -2.00 -21.50
N LYS A 45 -9.90 -2.46 -20.40
CA LYS A 45 -9.14 -3.71 -20.39
C LYS A 45 -9.99 -4.89 -19.96
N TYR A 46 -10.73 -4.75 -18.86
CA TYR A 46 -11.55 -5.82 -18.32
C TYR A 46 -12.97 -5.86 -18.88
N GLN A 47 -13.45 -4.83 -19.57
CA GLN A 47 -14.79 -4.79 -20.20
C GLN A 47 -15.91 -5.11 -19.20
N GLU A 48 -15.81 -4.63 -17.96
CA GLU A 48 -16.78 -4.89 -16.89
C GLU A 48 -18.14 -4.23 -17.17
N ASP A 49 -18.21 -3.28 -18.10
CA ASP A 49 -19.45 -2.75 -18.68
C ASP A 49 -20.30 -3.81 -19.41
N ARG A 50 -19.74 -4.99 -19.72
CA ARG A 50 -20.50 -6.15 -20.19
C ARG A 50 -21.60 -6.61 -19.21
N PHE A 51 -21.48 -6.26 -17.93
CA PHE A 51 -22.46 -6.63 -16.91
C PHE A 51 -23.54 -5.56 -16.76
N ALA A 52 -24.80 -5.99 -16.81
CA ALA A 52 -25.95 -5.11 -16.64
C ALA A 52 -25.82 -4.28 -15.35
N ARG A 53 -26.10 -2.98 -15.44
CA ARG A 53 -26.04 -1.98 -14.35
C ARG A 53 -24.64 -1.71 -13.76
N TYR A 54 -23.56 -2.31 -14.24
CA TYR A 54 -22.23 -2.11 -13.66
C TYR A 54 -21.80 -0.65 -13.65
N VAL A 55 -21.78 0.00 -14.82
CA VAL A 55 -21.33 1.41 -14.95
C VAL A 55 -22.19 2.34 -14.10
N SER A 56 -23.52 2.17 -14.12
CA SER A 56 -24.43 3.00 -13.32
C SER A 56 -24.22 2.81 -11.82
N GLN A 57 -23.95 1.58 -11.35
CA GLN A 57 -23.64 1.32 -9.94
C GLN A 57 -22.28 1.87 -9.54
N LEU A 58 -21.26 1.67 -10.35
CA LEU A 58 -19.91 2.18 -10.11
C LEU A 58 -19.93 3.72 -10.01
N ASP A 59 -20.53 4.39 -11.00
CA ASP A 59 -20.64 5.85 -10.99
C ASP A 59 -21.51 6.35 -9.82
N GLY A 60 -22.49 5.57 -9.37
CA GLY A 60 -23.28 5.84 -8.17
C GLY A 60 -22.43 5.83 -6.90
N LEU A 61 -21.62 4.79 -6.71
CA LEU A 61 -20.71 4.65 -5.57
C LEU A 61 -19.61 5.71 -5.59
N ILE A 62 -19.03 6.02 -6.76
CA ILE A 62 -18.06 7.12 -6.89
C ILE A 62 -18.66 8.44 -6.39
N ARG A 63 -19.90 8.76 -6.80
CA ARG A 63 -20.59 9.97 -6.33
C ARG A 63 -20.89 9.92 -4.83
N GLU A 64 -21.32 8.78 -4.32
CA GLU A 64 -21.59 8.58 -2.88
C GLU A 64 -20.33 8.83 -2.05
N PHE A 65 -19.21 8.22 -2.42
CA PHE A 65 -17.95 8.33 -1.69
C PHE A 65 -17.28 9.70 -1.84
N ALA A 66 -17.47 10.38 -2.98
CA ALA A 66 -17.04 11.76 -3.16
C ALA A 66 -17.78 12.76 -2.24
N GLN A 67 -18.96 12.39 -1.73
CA GLN A 67 -19.76 13.21 -0.81
C GLN A 67 -19.57 12.85 0.67
N VAL A 68 -18.71 11.88 0.99
CA VAL A 68 -18.39 11.53 2.38
C VAL A 68 -17.72 12.74 3.06
N PRO A 69 -18.29 13.25 4.18
CA PRO A 69 -17.68 14.36 4.91
C PRO A 69 -16.28 14.01 5.40
N GLU A 70 -15.39 15.00 5.46
CA GLU A 70 -13.98 14.80 5.83
C GLU A 70 -13.84 14.11 7.20
N GLU A 71 -14.67 14.46 8.18
CA GLU A 71 -14.63 13.89 9.52
C GLU A 71 -14.92 12.38 9.52
N ARG A 72 -15.70 11.91 8.55
CA ARG A 72 -16.05 10.49 8.40
C ARG A 72 -14.87 9.68 7.87
N TRP A 73 -13.98 10.27 7.08
CA TRP A 73 -12.73 9.61 6.68
C TRP A 73 -11.81 9.37 7.88
N TRP A 74 -11.86 10.23 8.89
CA TRP A 74 -11.00 10.16 10.08
C TRP A 74 -11.69 9.60 11.33
N GLN A 75 -12.82 8.90 11.15
CA GLN A 75 -13.62 8.37 12.24
C GLN A 75 -12.94 7.19 12.97
N ASN A 76 -12.10 6.42 12.27
CA ASN A 76 -11.31 5.31 12.83
C ASN A 76 -10.11 4.99 11.91
N LEU A 77 -9.23 4.12 12.40
CA LEU A 77 -8.00 3.70 11.70
C LEU A 77 -8.29 3.19 10.28
N TYR A 78 -9.33 2.37 10.11
CA TYR A 78 -9.66 1.73 8.83
C TYR A 78 -10.04 2.75 7.75
N TRP A 79 -10.97 3.66 8.06
CA TRP A 79 -11.36 4.71 7.12
C TRP A 79 -10.20 5.68 6.85
N GLY A 80 -9.42 6.00 7.89
CA GLY A 80 -8.27 6.88 7.76
C GLY A 80 -7.18 6.28 6.88
N TRP A 81 -6.95 4.97 6.97
CA TRP A 81 -5.98 4.27 6.13
C TRP A 81 -6.36 4.34 4.66
N LEU A 82 -7.63 4.06 4.32
CA LEU A 82 -8.12 4.23 2.95
C LEU A 82 -7.99 5.68 2.46
N ALA A 83 -8.25 6.67 3.33
CA ALA A 83 -8.04 8.07 3.00
C ALA A 83 -6.56 8.38 2.70
N CYS A 84 -5.62 7.74 3.38
CA CYS A 84 -4.19 7.91 3.10
C CYS A 84 -3.78 7.41 1.71
N LEU A 85 -4.51 6.45 1.13
CA LEU A 85 -4.20 5.90 -0.20
C LEU A 85 -4.71 6.76 -1.35
N GLN A 86 -5.75 7.58 -1.15
CA GLN A 86 -6.37 8.36 -2.22
C GLN A 86 -5.39 9.26 -3.02
N PRO A 87 -4.42 9.96 -2.40
CA PRO A 87 -3.50 10.81 -3.16
C PRO A 87 -2.55 10.03 -4.09
N LEU A 88 -2.35 8.73 -3.86
CA LEU A 88 -1.61 7.83 -4.76
C LEU A 88 -2.38 7.60 -6.08
N LEU A 89 -3.70 7.60 -6.02
CA LEU A 89 -4.59 7.27 -7.14
C LEU A 89 -4.77 8.42 -8.15
N ALA A 90 -4.30 9.62 -7.82
CA ALA A 90 -4.49 10.81 -8.63
C ALA A 90 -3.40 10.98 -9.69
N GLU A 91 -3.81 11.28 -10.93
CA GLU A 91 -2.91 11.68 -12.01
C GLU A 91 -2.09 12.91 -11.63
N LYS A 92 -0.78 12.88 -11.89
CA LYS A 92 0.14 13.99 -11.60
C LYS A 92 0.41 14.79 -12.85
N GLY A 93 0.16 16.10 -12.75
CA GLY A 93 0.31 17.05 -13.86
C GLY A 93 1.62 17.83 -13.82
N ASP A 94 1.59 19.03 -14.40
CA ASP A 94 2.71 19.95 -14.37
C ASP A 94 3.10 20.33 -12.92
N GLY A 95 4.40 20.47 -12.68
CA GLY A 95 4.97 20.69 -11.35
C GLY A 95 5.50 19.42 -10.66
N TYR A 96 5.07 18.23 -11.10
CA TYR A 96 5.63 16.96 -10.61
C TYR A 96 6.79 16.46 -11.50
N PRO A 97 7.71 15.65 -10.95
CA PRO A 97 8.76 14.97 -11.72
C PRO A 97 8.22 14.20 -12.93
N SER A 98 9.02 14.13 -14.00
CA SER A 98 8.62 13.50 -15.27
C SER A 98 8.16 12.04 -15.11
N PHE A 99 8.81 11.28 -14.23
CA PHE A 99 8.43 9.89 -13.97
C PHE A 99 7.01 9.78 -13.40
N MET A 100 6.60 10.68 -12.50
CA MET A 100 5.27 10.67 -11.87
C MET A 100 4.12 11.00 -12.82
N ARG A 101 4.44 11.65 -13.93
CA ARG A 101 3.47 12.06 -14.95
C ARG A 101 3.17 10.95 -15.96
N SER A 102 3.84 9.80 -15.84
CA SER A 102 3.67 8.68 -16.75
C SER A 102 2.53 7.77 -16.30
N SER A 103 1.87 7.10 -17.25
CA SER A 103 0.87 6.07 -16.95
C SER A 103 1.48 4.89 -16.19
N ALA A 104 2.75 4.54 -16.48
CA ALA A 104 3.47 3.47 -15.80
C ALA A 104 3.64 3.78 -14.30
N TRP A 105 3.88 5.03 -13.93
CA TRP A 105 3.97 5.43 -12.53
C TRP A 105 2.62 5.43 -11.84
N LEU A 106 1.57 5.92 -12.52
CA LEU A 106 0.21 5.86 -11.99
C LEU A 106 -0.25 4.40 -11.78
N ASP A 107 0.12 3.50 -12.69
CA ASP A 107 -0.12 2.07 -12.56
C ASP A 107 0.69 1.47 -11.39
N LYS A 108 1.95 1.89 -11.19
CA LYS A 108 2.74 1.52 -10.00
C LYS A 108 2.05 1.97 -8.71
N GLU A 109 1.54 3.21 -8.65
CA GLU A 109 0.83 3.70 -7.46
C GLU A 109 -0.49 2.99 -7.22
N LEU A 110 -1.23 2.70 -8.28
CA LEU A 110 -2.45 1.92 -8.18
C LEU A 110 -2.16 0.53 -7.58
N MET A 111 -1.03 -0.09 -7.96
CA MET A 111 -0.58 -1.36 -7.41
C MET A 111 -0.19 -1.21 -5.94
N THR A 112 0.56 -0.16 -5.58
CA THR A 112 0.90 0.16 -4.18
C THR A 112 -0.36 0.33 -3.33
N ALA A 113 -1.37 1.05 -3.82
CA ALA A 113 -2.63 1.25 -3.12
C ALA A 113 -3.42 -0.07 -2.94
N GLN A 114 -3.45 -0.94 -3.95
CA GLN A 114 -4.09 -2.26 -3.84
C GLN A 114 -3.35 -3.21 -2.91
N ALA A 115 -2.01 -3.19 -2.93
CA ALA A 115 -1.20 -3.95 -1.99
C ALA A 115 -1.44 -3.50 -0.55
N SER A 116 -1.41 -2.18 -0.29
CA SER A 116 -1.70 -1.62 1.04
C SER A 116 -3.13 -1.90 1.49
N TRP A 117 -4.12 -1.82 0.59
CA TRP A 117 -5.49 -2.22 0.89
C TRP A 117 -5.60 -3.71 1.23
N SER A 118 -4.83 -4.57 0.56
CA SER A 118 -4.82 -6.01 0.86
C SER A 118 -4.26 -6.31 2.24
N GLN A 119 -3.19 -5.62 2.64
CA GLN A 119 -2.68 -5.68 4.02
C GLN A 119 -3.74 -5.20 5.02
N LEU A 120 -4.43 -4.09 4.74
CA LEU A 120 -5.54 -3.63 5.59
C LEU A 120 -6.66 -4.69 5.72
N ARG A 121 -6.98 -5.41 4.64
CA ARG A 121 -7.95 -6.52 4.67
C ARG A 121 -7.45 -7.68 5.52
N HIS A 122 -6.19 -8.07 5.33
CA HIS A 122 -5.54 -9.11 6.11
C HIS A 122 -5.56 -8.77 7.61
N ASP A 123 -5.09 -7.59 7.99
CA ASP A 123 -4.91 -7.16 9.39
C ASP A 123 -6.22 -6.84 10.11
N THR A 124 -7.33 -6.72 9.37
CA THR A 124 -8.68 -6.66 9.97
C THR A 124 -9.36 -8.01 10.10
N ILE A 125 -8.84 -9.04 9.43
CA ILE A 125 -9.31 -10.42 9.54
C ILE A 125 -8.52 -11.19 10.62
N LEU A 126 -7.23 -10.87 10.81
CA LEU A 126 -6.32 -11.53 11.76
C LEU A 126 -5.66 -10.56 12.73
N TYR A 127 -5.29 -11.06 13.90
CA TYR A 127 -4.55 -10.32 14.92
C TYR A 127 -3.04 -10.39 14.62
N GLY A 128 -2.41 -9.21 14.58
CA GLY A 128 -0.97 -8.92 14.71
C GLY A 128 0.02 -9.92 14.12
N LYS A 129 0.64 -9.57 12.99
CA LYS A 129 1.89 -10.19 12.53
C LYS A 129 2.98 -9.12 12.38
N PRO A 130 4.17 -9.30 12.97
CA PRO A 130 5.30 -8.44 12.70
C PRO A 130 5.85 -8.71 11.29
N SER A 131 6.25 -7.67 10.55
CA SER A 131 6.81 -7.76 9.18
C SER A 131 7.91 -6.73 9.02
N GLY A 132 9.05 -7.06 8.38
CA GLY A 132 10.17 -6.12 8.34
C GLY A 132 11.12 -6.06 7.17
N ALA A 133 12.06 -5.14 7.37
CA ALA A 133 13.01 -4.64 6.40
C ALA A 133 14.45 -4.82 6.93
N GLU A 134 15.34 -5.24 6.04
CA GLU A 134 16.75 -5.55 6.33
C GLU A 134 17.61 -4.29 6.35
N PHE A 135 18.57 -4.23 7.27
CA PHE A 135 19.70 -3.31 7.23
C PHE A 135 20.69 -3.77 6.15
N GLY A 136 21.02 -2.91 5.18
CA GLY A 136 22.09 -3.23 4.24
C GLY A 136 23.44 -3.37 4.94
N ASP A 137 24.23 -4.37 4.54
CA ASP A 137 25.57 -4.63 5.09
C ASP A 137 26.48 -3.38 5.00
N GLY A 138 27.13 -3.07 6.12
CA GLY A 138 27.83 -1.82 6.41
C GLY A 138 29.24 -1.75 5.80
N ASP A 139 29.35 -1.89 4.49
CA ASP A 139 30.57 -1.52 3.78
C ASP A 139 30.61 0.00 3.56
N GLU A 140 31.80 0.59 3.41
CA GLU A 140 31.99 2.05 3.29
C GLU A 140 31.01 2.67 2.27
N THR A 141 29.92 3.22 2.78
CA THR A 141 28.86 3.77 1.96
C THR A 141 29.39 5.03 1.32
N VAL A 142 29.56 5.01 0.00
CA VAL A 142 29.61 6.23 -0.79
C VAL A 142 28.39 7.06 -0.35
N LYS A 143 28.60 8.29 0.14
CA LYS A 143 27.49 9.19 0.46
C LYS A 143 26.62 9.36 -0.78
N VAL A 144 25.47 8.67 -0.80
CA VAL A 144 24.53 8.71 -1.90
C VAL A 144 23.45 9.74 -1.59
N GLN A 145 23.19 10.62 -2.55
CA GLN A 145 22.16 11.64 -2.44
C GLN A 145 20.81 10.97 -2.71
N GLY A 146 20.18 10.44 -1.67
CA GLY A 146 18.87 9.80 -1.76
C GLY A 146 17.77 10.76 -2.24
N TYR A 147 16.63 10.20 -2.61
CA TYR A 147 15.48 10.95 -3.10
C TYR A 147 14.21 10.39 -2.44
N VAL A 148 13.38 11.27 -1.85
CA VAL A 148 12.13 10.85 -1.23
C VAL A 148 11.03 10.87 -2.28
N GLU A 149 10.27 9.78 -2.38
CA GLU A 149 9.18 9.72 -3.34
C GLU A 149 8.12 10.79 -3.01
N PRO A 150 7.86 11.78 -3.88
CA PRO A 150 7.32 13.04 -3.41
C PRO A 150 5.79 13.05 -3.35
N TYR A 151 5.27 12.36 -2.34
CA TYR A 151 3.85 12.33 -1.96
C TYR A 151 3.65 12.97 -0.57
N PRO A 152 3.88 14.28 -0.42
CA PRO A 152 3.81 14.95 0.89
C PRO A 152 2.42 14.86 1.53
N GLU A 153 1.37 14.81 0.71
CA GLU A 153 0.00 14.62 1.19
C GLU A 153 -0.20 13.22 1.81
N VAL A 154 0.39 12.17 1.23
CA VAL A 154 0.31 10.80 1.78
C VAL A 154 1.03 10.75 3.12
N PHE A 155 2.26 11.27 3.19
CA PHE A 155 3.01 11.31 4.44
C PHE A 155 2.30 12.15 5.51
N GLY A 156 1.72 13.28 5.15
CA GLY A 156 0.94 14.11 6.08
C GLY A 156 -0.33 13.41 6.58
N ARG A 157 -1.07 12.74 5.70
CA ARG A 157 -2.26 11.95 6.05
C ARG A 157 -1.90 10.78 6.97
N LEU A 158 -0.82 10.06 6.68
CA LEU A 158 -0.31 8.99 7.53
C LEU A 158 0.15 9.52 8.89
N ALA A 159 0.89 10.63 8.95
CA ALA A 159 1.33 11.24 10.21
C ALA A 159 0.12 11.63 11.07
N TYR A 160 -0.89 12.25 10.46
CA TYR A 160 -2.15 12.58 11.13
C TYR A 160 -2.87 11.32 11.65
N LEU A 161 -2.95 10.25 10.86
CA LEU A 161 -3.58 8.99 11.26
C LEU A 161 -2.83 8.33 12.43
N THR A 162 -1.49 8.32 12.39
CA THR A 162 -0.61 7.85 13.46
C THR A 162 -0.89 8.62 14.75
N HIS A 163 -0.86 9.95 14.68
CA HIS A 163 -1.14 10.83 15.81
C HIS A 163 -2.54 10.60 16.42
N ARG A 164 -3.56 10.50 15.57
CA ARG A 164 -4.96 10.28 15.96
C ARG A 164 -5.15 8.92 16.63
N SER A 165 -4.48 7.90 16.12
CA SER A 165 -4.54 6.54 16.67
C SER A 165 -3.89 6.50 18.06
N ALA A 166 -2.70 7.08 18.22
CA ALA A 166 -2.02 7.19 19.50
C ALA A 166 -2.87 7.96 20.53
N SER A 167 -3.37 9.13 20.16
CA SER A 167 -4.25 9.95 21.00
C SER A 167 -5.51 9.19 21.43
N GLY A 168 -6.18 8.52 20.49
CA GLY A 168 -7.37 7.72 20.77
C GLY A 168 -7.13 6.54 21.71
N LEU A 169 -6.00 5.83 21.57
CA LEU A 169 -5.61 4.75 22.47
C LEU A 169 -5.26 5.28 23.86
N LYS A 170 -4.51 6.40 23.93
CA LYS A 170 -4.11 7.05 25.18
C LYS A 170 -5.31 7.54 26.00
N GLU A 171 -6.29 8.18 25.36
CA GLU A 171 -7.54 8.62 26.01
C GLU A 171 -8.34 7.46 26.63
N ARG A 172 -8.18 6.25 26.09
CA ARG A 172 -8.84 5.02 26.55
C ARG A 172 -7.98 4.21 27.52
N SER A 173 -6.79 4.70 27.87
CA SER A 173 -5.79 3.98 28.67
C SER A 173 -5.40 2.63 28.05
N LEU A 174 -5.34 2.56 26.72
CA LEU A 174 -4.99 1.38 25.93
C LEU A 174 -3.64 1.52 25.20
N LEU A 175 -2.86 2.55 25.51
CA LEU A 175 -1.55 2.79 24.89
C LEU A 175 -0.41 2.52 25.89
N PRO A 176 0.28 1.38 25.78
CA PRO A 176 1.54 1.13 26.49
C PRO A 176 2.64 2.14 26.13
N ASP A 177 3.58 2.40 27.06
CA ASP A 177 4.62 3.43 26.90
C ASP A 177 5.65 3.12 25.80
N ASP A 178 5.96 1.85 25.58
CA ASP A 178 6.78 1.36 24.46
C ASP A 178 6.09 1.60 23.12
N MET A 179 4.79 1.29 23.02
CA MET A 179 3.99 1.58 21.84
C MET A 179 3.82 3.08 21.61
N ALA A 180 3.67 3.89 22.67
CA ALA A 180 3.62 5.35 22.57
C ALA A 180 4.88 5.91 21.88
N ARG A 181 6.07 5.44 22.29
CA ARG A 181 7.34 5.81 21.65
C ARG A 181 7.45 5.34 20.20
N ALA A 182 6.82 4.22 19.84
CA ALA A 182 6.76 3.74 18.46
C ALA A 182 5.87 4.65 17.60
N TYR A 183 4.70 5.06 18.10
CA TYR A 183 3.83 6.03 17.42
C TYR A 183 4.52 7.39 17.22
N GLU A 184 5.17 7.92 18.25
CA GLU A 184 5.93 9.19 18.17
C GLU A 184 7.04 9.08 17.11
N GLY A 185 7.83 8.00 17.14
CA GLY A 185 8.88 7.78 16.14
C GLY A 185 8.35 7.64 14.71
N LEU A 186 7.21 6.97 14.52
CA LEU A 186 6.57 6.86 13.21
C LEU A 186 6.06 8.22 12.72
N GLU A 187 5.45 9.02 13.59
CA GLU A 187 5.00 10.38 13.27
C GLU A 187 6.19 11.27 12.85
N GLU A 188 7.31 11.20 13.58
CA GLU A 188 8.55 11.94 13.25
C GLU A 188 9.14 11.56 11.89
N VAL A 189 9.17 10.26 11.55
CA VAL A 189 9.62 9.79 10.24
C VAL A 189 8.69 10.29 9.14
N LEU A 190 7.38 10.17 9.31
CA LEU A 190 6.41 10.59 8.31
C LEU A 190 6.49 12.11 8.07
N MET A 191 6.63 12.91 9.12
CA MET A 191 6.80 14.35 9.00
C MET A 191 8.13 14.74 8.33
N PHE A 192 9.20 13.98 8.57
CA PHE A 192 10.47 14.13 7.87
C PHE A 192 10.35 13.85 6.37
N LEU A 193 9.74 12.71 5.99
CA LEU A 193 9.52 12.34 4.59
C LEU A 193 8.63 13.36 3.87
N LYS A 194 7.59 13.86 4.55
CA LYS A 194 6.76 14.96 4.06
C LYS A 194 7.60 16.21 3.76
N GLY A 195 8.44 16.62 4.71
CA GLY A 195 9.30 17.81 4.55
C GLY A 195 10.29 17.68 3.39
N CYS A 196 10.91 16.51 3.23
CA CYS A 196 11.79 16.22 2.09
C CYS A 196 11.03 16.30 0.77
N SER A 197 9.87 15.64 0.69
CA SER A 197 9.01 15.66 -0.50
C SER A 197 8.60 17.07 -0.91
N GLU A 198 8.24 17.93 0.06
CA GLU A 198 7.88 19.33 -0.20
C GLU A 198 9.07 20.18 -0.69
N LYS A 199 10.28 19.89 -0.20
CA LYS A 199 11.50 20.56 -0.66
C LYS A 199 11.84 20.12 -2.08
N GLU A 200 11.82 18.82 -2.36
CA GLU A 200 12.14 18.25 -3.66
C GLU A 200 11.16 18.70 -4.75
N LEU A 201 9.85 18.73 -4.46
CA LEU A 201 8.84 19.28 -5.40
C LEU A 201 9.02 20.78 -5.63
N ALA A 202 9.48 21.53 -4.62
CA ALA A 202 9.77 22.94 -4.74
C ALA A 202 11.15 23.23 -5.38
N GLY A 203 11.90 22.21 -5.80
CA GLY A 203 13.26 22.36 -6.33
C GLY A 203 14.27 22.92 -5.32
N ARG A 204 14.00 22.75 -4.02
CA ARG A 204 14.91 23.15 -2.93
C ARG A 204 15.77 21.95 -2.53
N ALA A 205 17.07 22.18 -2.37
CA ALA A 205 17.99 21.16 -1.88
C ALA A 205 17.65 20.76 -0.44
N LEU A 206 17.86 19.48 -0.11
CA LEU A 206 17.84 19.02 1.27
C LEU A 206 19.15 19.39 1.97
N THR A 207 19.16 19.40 3.30
CA THR A 207 20.39 19.62 4.08
C THR A 207 21.22 18.34 4.15
N GLU A 208 22.49 18.46 4.54
CA GLU A 208 23.38 17.30 4.68
C GLU A 208 22.83 16.31 5.73
N GLU A 209 22.26 16.81 6.82
CA GLU A 209 21.63 15.99 7.86
C GLU A 209 20.39 15.25 7.35
N GLU A 210 19.64 15.84 6.42
CA GLU A 210 18.50 15.19 5.78
C GLU A 210 18.96 14.07 4.84
N TYR A 211 20.01 14.29 4.05
CA TYR A 211 20.60 13.23 3.22
C TYR A 211 21.20 12.10 4.05
N GLU A 212 21.88 12.42 5.15
CA GLU A 212 22.40 11.42 6.09
C GLU A 212 21.27 10.58 6.70
N ARG A 213 20.15 11.20 7.11
CA ARG A 213 19.00 10.45 7.62
C ARG A 213 18.35 9.57 6.53
N ILE A 214 18.24 10.07 5.29
CA ILE A 214 17.73 9.25 4.17
C ILE A 214 18.62 8.03 3.94
N GLN A 215 19.94 8.18 4.04
CA GLN A 215 20.88 7.07 3.89
C GLN A 215 20.64 5.98 4.94
N TRP A 216 20.28 6.35 6.17
CA TRP A 216 20.00 5.42 7.28
C TRP A 216 18.51 5.04 7.43
N PHE A 217 17.66 5.45 6.50
CA PHE A 217 16.20 5.25 6.59
C PHE A 217 15.80 3.79 6.78
N GLY A 218 16.49 2.84 6.14
CA GLY A 218 16.23 1.41 6.31
C GLY A 218 16.35 0.94 7.76
N GLY A 219 17.40 1.37 8.46
CA GLY A 219 17.58 1.06 9.89
C GLY A 219 16.61 1.81 10.80
N GLU A 220 16.18 3.00 10.40
CA GLU A 220 15.15 3.72 11.14
C GLU A 220 13.81 2.96 11.09
N LEU A 221 13.43 2.42 9.92
CA LEU A 221 12.26 1.56 9.77
C LEU A 221 12.39 0.25 10.56
N GLU A 222 13.53 -0.43 10.46
CA GLU A 222 13.80 -1.65 11.21
C GLU A 222 13.63 -1.43 12.72
N ARG A 223 14.22 -0.35 13.26
CA ARG A 223 14.11 0.00 14.68
C ARG A 223 12.67 0.32 15.10
N LEU A 224 11.89 0.98 14.25
CA LEU A 224 10.48 1.26 14.54
C LEU A 224 9.67 -0.02 14.63
N GLN A 225 9.94 -0.95 13.74
CA GLN A 225 9.23 -2.22 13.66
C GLN A 225 9.64 -3.19 14.77
N LEU A 226 10.92 -3.30 15.12
CA LEU A 226 11.35 -4.14 16.25
C LEU A 226 10.62 -3.78 17.54
N LYS A 227 10.28 -2.49 17.73
CA LYS A 227 9.50 -2.02 18.89
C LYS A 227 8.05 -2.49 18.92
N THR A 228 7.51 -3.00 17.82
CA THR A 228 6.12 -3.48 17.74
C THR A 228 6.02 -5.00 17.77
N VAL A 229 7.14 -5.73 17.91
CA VAL A 229 7.18 -7.20 18.02
C VAL A 229 6.89 -7.62 19.46
N GLU A 230 5.97 -8.57 19.65
CA GLU A 230 5.72 -9.16 20.97
C GLU A 230 6.96 -9.97 21.42
N GLY A 231 7.52 -9.64 22.60
CA GLY A 231 8.78 -10.22 23.07
C GLY A 231 10.06 -9.54 22.55
N ALA A 232 9.95 -8.35 21.94
CA ALA A 232 11.08 -7.54 21.47
C ALA A 232 12.17 -7.24 22.53
N GLU A 233 11.85 -7.38 23.82
CA GLU A 233 12.83 -7.32 24.92
C GLU A 233 13.93 -8.41 24.85
N HIS A 234 13.81 -9.37 23.93
CA HIS A 234 14.79 -10.42 23.68
C HIS A 234 15.45 -10.36 22.29
N PHE A 235 15.17 -9.33 21.47
CA PHE A 235 15.73 -9.23 20.12
C PHE A 235 16.60 -7.97 19.98
N GLU A 236 17.91 -8.17 19.80
CA GLU A 236 18.83 -7.10 19.44
C GLU A 236 19.01 -7.01 17.91
N TYR A 237 18.79 -8.11 17.19
CA TYR A 237 18.99 -8.19 15.73
C TYR A 237 17.91 -9.04 15.03
N TRP A 238 17.62 -8.69 13.77
CA TRP A 238 16.59 -9.33 12.94
C TRP A 238 16.72 -10.86 12.77
N GLY A 239 17.96 -11.37 12.78
CA GLY A 239 18.25 -12.80 12.64
C GLY A 239 17.69 -13.68 13.77
N GLU A 240 17.31 -13.06 14.89
CA GLU A 240 16.79 -13.72 16.07
C GLU A 240 15.27 -14.00 15.99
N ILE A 241 14.56 -13.42 15.00
CA ILE A 241 13.16 -13.73 14.72
C ILE A 241 13.05 -15.17 14.22
N THR A 242 12.42 -16.03 15.03
CA THR A 242 12.36 -17.49 14.79
C THR A 242 11.22 -17.94 13.88
N ASN A 243 10.18 -17.12 13.72
CA ASN A 243 9.07 -17.40 12.82
C ASN A 243 9.38 -16.88 11.41
N GLU A 244 9.42 -17.78 10.44
CA GLU A 244 9.75 -17.46 9.05
C GLU A 244 8.67 -16.58 8.38
N ALA A 245 7.40 -16.69 8.79
CA ALA A 245 6.33 -15.84 8.26
C ALA A 245 6.53 -14.36 8.64
N ASP A 246 7.08 -14.11 9.82
CA ASP A 246 7.35 -12.76 10.33
C ASP A 246 8.55 -12.11 9.62
N ARG A 247 9.24 -12.89 8.77
CA ARG A 247 10.35 -12.40 7.95
C ARG A 247 9.93 -11.75 6.63
N TYR A 248 8.67 -11.89 6.24
CA TYR A 248 8.20 -11.43 4.93
C TYR A 248 7.09 -10.40 5.08
N MET A 249 7.10 -9.40 4.19
CA MET A 249 5.96 -8.48 4.02
C MET A 249 4.72 -9.16 3.39
N ALA A 250 4.88 -10.41 2.96
CA ALA A 250 3.89 -11.11 2.16
C ALA A 250 2.72 -11.58 3.02
N THR A 251 1.52 -11.14 2.66
CA THR A 251 0.27 -11.50 3.32
C THR A 251 -0.80 -11.84 2.30
N ILE A 252 -1.77 -12.67 2.68
CA ILE A 252 -2.87 -13.11 1.81
C ILE A 252 -4.22 -13.03 2.54
N ALA A 253 -5.26 -12.54 1.86
CA ALA A 253 -6.59 -12.41 2.43
C ALA A 253 -7.70 -12.82 1.45
N ASP A 254 -8.62 -13.66 1.91
CA ASP A 254 -9.90 -13.88 1.25
C ASP A 254 -10.83 -12.69 1.50
N ILE A 255 -11.23 -12.03 0.41
CA ILE A 255 -12.11 -10.86 0.47
C ILE A 255 -13.52 -11.09 -0.04
N HIS A 256 -13.78 -12.23 -0.70
CA HIS A 256 -15.07 -12.54 -1.29
C HIS A 256 -15.20 -14.04 -1.59
N THR A 257 -16.29 -14.67 -1.19
CA THR A 257 -16.57 -16.08 -1.52
C THR A 257 -17.79 -16.17 -2.45
N SER A 258 -17.65 -16.95 -3.52
CA SER A 258 -18.74 -17.27 -4.44
C SER A 258 -18.66 -18.73 -4.87
N PHE A 259 -19.76 -19.47 -4.69
CA PHE A 259 -19.83 -20.92 -4.89
C PHE A 259 -18.73 -21.67 -4.10
N HIS A 260 -17.87 -22.42 -4.79
CA HIS A 260 -16.77 -23.20 -4.20
C HIS A 260 -15.41 -22.51 -4.34
N GLN A 261 -15.40 -21.20 -4.61
CA GLN A 261 -14.18 -20.40 -4.74
C GLN A 261 -14.21 -19.18 -3.82
N CYS A 262 -13.03 -18.71 -3.43
CA CYS A 262 -12.78 -17.41 -2.80
C CYS A 262 -11.95 -16.53 -3.75
N LEU A 263 -12.02 -15.22 -3.54
CA LEU A 263 -11.15 -14.22 -4.16
C LEU A 263 -10.07 -13.86 -3.15
N GLU A 264 -8.85 -14.30 -3.44
CA GLU A 264 -7.66 -13.99 -2.66
C GLU A 264 -7.03 -12.70 -3.19
N VAL A 265 -6.68 -11.80 -2.28
CA VAL A 265 -5.83 -10.65 -2.56
C VAL A 265 -4.64 -10.65 -1.63
N GLY A 266 -3.46 -10.32 -2.13
CA GLY A 266 -2.24 -10.43 -1.33
C GLY A 266 -1.10 -9.57 -1.80
N VAL A 267 -0.14 -9.45 -0.90
CA VAL A 267 1.15 -8.80 -1.14
C VAL A 267 2.20 -9.89 -1.24
N GLY A 268 3.08 -9.80 -2.23
CA GLY A 268 4.19 -10.73 -2.38
C GLY A 268 5.51 -10.18 -1.85
N LEU A 269 6.62 -10.64 -2.43
CA LEU A 269 7.94 -10.08 -2.15
C LEU A 269 8.06 -8.65 -2.70
N ALA A 270 8.90 -7.83 -2.07
CA ALA A 270 9.21 -6.49 -2.56
C ALA A 270 9.87 -6.57 -3.94
N HIS A 271 9.40 -5.76 -4.87
CA HIS A 271 10.05 -5.58 -6.17
C HIS A 271 11.07 -4.45 -6.09
N ARG A 272 12.04 -4.48 -7.00
CA ARG A 272 13.03 -3.42 -7.12
C ARG A 272 12.62 -2.44 -8.21
N ILE A 273 12.66 -1.15 -7.90
CA ILE A 273 12.46 -0.08 -8.88
C ILE A 273 13.76 0.69 -9.11
N TYR A 274 13.91 1.20 -10.34
CA TYR A 274 14.95 2.15 -10.73
C TYR A 274 14.27 3.37 -11.33
N VAL A 275 14.62 4.57 -10.84
CA VAL A 275 13.98 5.82 -11.23
C VAL A 275 15.05 6.88 -11.50
N ILE A 276 14.90 7.62 -12.59
CA ILE A 276 15.77 8.77 -12.89
C ILE A 276 15.22 9.98 -12.14
N VAL A 277 16.02 10.53 -11.22
CA VAL A 277 15.65 11.66 -10.36
C VAL A 277 16.67 12.80 -10.50
N PRO A 278 16.31 14.05 -10.17
CA PRO A 278 17.26 15.15 -10.13
C PRO A 278 18.42 14.88 -9.15
N HIS A 279 19.63 15.24 -9.54
CA HIS A 279 20.78 15.24 -8.63
C HIS A 279 20.95 16.61 -7.97
N PRO A 280 21.22 16.70 -6.65
CA PRO A 280 21.31 17.99 -5.93
C PRO A 280 22.40 18.93 -6.45
N SER A 281 23.51 18.38 -6.97
CA SER A 281 24.58 19.16 -7.62
C SER A 281 24.30 19.52 -9.09
N GLY A 282 23.07 19.29 -9.57
CA GLY A 282 22.67 19.44 -10.96
C GLY A 282 22.82 18.13 -11.77
N GLY A 283 22.02 18.01 -12.83
CA GLY A 283 21.94 16.80 -13.64
C GLY A 283 20.93 15.78 -13.11
N LEU A 284 21.11 14.53 -13.52
CA LEU A 284 20.23 13.40 -13.19
C LEU A 284 21.03 12.28 -12.53
N GLN A 285 20.38 11.53 -11.65
CA GLN A 285 20.90 10.32 -11.03
C GLN A 285 19.87 9.20 -11.10
N VAL A 286 20.30 7.95 -10.88
CA VAL A 286 19.40 6.81 -10.76
C VAL A 286 19.21 6.50 -9.29
N ALA A 287 17.97 6.64 -8.81
CA ALA A 287 17.55 6.13 -7.52
C ALA A 287 17.12 4.66 -7.65
N LYS A 288 17.41 3.87 -6.62
CA LYS A 288 16.98 2.46 -6.48
C LYS A 288 16.15 2.35 -5.21
N GLY A 289 15.01 1.68 -5.29
CA GLY A 289 14.10 1.51 -4.14
C GLY A 289 13.37 0.17 -4.17
N GLY A 290 12.61 -0.08 -3.10
CA GLY A 290 11.64 -1.17 -3.02
C GLY A 290 10.24 -0.67 -3.36
N VAL A 291 9.45 -1.48 -4.05
CA VAL A 291 8.02 -1.23 -4.30
C VAL A 291 7.22 -2.48 -3.96
N MET A 292 5.98 -2.29 -3.53
CA MET A 292 5.09 -3.40 -3.19
C MET A 292 4.76 -4.24 -4.44
N SER A 293 4.36 -5.50 -4.24
CA SER A 293 3.74 -6.32 -5.27
C SER A 293 2.29 -6.62 -4.88
N TYR A 294 1.44 -6.90 -5.86
CA TYR A 294 0.02 -7.16 -5.65
C TYR A 294 -0.46 -8.37 -6.45
N TYR A 295 -1.22 -9.23 -5.78
CA TYR A 295 -1.81 -10.44 -6.35
C TYR A 295 -3.31 -10.43 -6.11
N GLU A 296 -4.06 -10.85 -7.12
CA GLU A 296 -5.52 -11.01 -7.07
C GLU A 296 -5.89 -12.23 -7.93
N PHE A 297 -6.46 -13.26 -7.31
CA PHE A 297 -6.83 -14.48 -8.02
C PHE A 297 -7.93 -15.26 -7.27
N THR A 298 -8.67 -16.10 -8.00
CA THR A 298 -9.63 -17.02 -7.36
C THR A 298 -8.93 -18.27 -6.86
N TRP A 299 -9.34 -18.78 -5.70
CA TRP A 299 -8.78 -19.99 -5.08
C TRP A 299 -9.90 -20.91 -4.56
N PRO A 300 -9.71 -22.24 -4.42
CA PRO A 300 -10.72 -23.12 -3.84
C PRO A 300 -10.97 -22.84 -2.35
N VAL A 301 -12.25 -22.76 -1.93
CA VAL A 301 -12.60 -22.52 -0.52
C VAL A 301 -12.17 -23.65 0.43
N ASP A 302 -12.07 -24.88 -0.09
CA ASP A 302 -11.64 -26.05 0.67
C ASP A 302 -10.12 -26.09 0.89
N ASP A 303 -9.37 -25.16 0.26
CA ASP A 303 -7.92 -24.98 0.41
C ASP A 303 -7.54 -23.52 0.65
N ARG A 304 -8.27 -22.79 1.51
CA ARG A 304 -7.95 -21.39 1.85
C ARG A 304 -6.46 -21.23 2.17
N LEU A 305 -5.87 -20.16 1.62
CA LEU A 305 -4.47 -19.85 1.82
C LEU A 305 -4.24 -19.27 3.22
N THR A 306 -3.13 -19.67 3.81
CA THR A 306 -2.52 -19.00 4.96
C THR A 306 -1.28 -18.27 4.48
N ASP A 307 -0.75 -17.31 5.24
CA ASP A 307 0.47 -16.61 4.85
C ASP A 307 1.65 -17.58 4.65
N GLU A 308 1.75 -18.65 5.44
CA GLU A 308 2.81 -19.64 5.31
C GLU A 308 2.71 -20.39 3.97
N LYS A 309 1.49 -20.77 3.55
CA LYS A 309 1.26 -21.34 2.22
C LYS A 309 1.56 -20.33 1.13
N TRP A 310 1.20 -19.07 1.34
CA TRP A 310 1.43 -18.00 0.38
C TRP A 310 2.92 -17.73 0.16
N ILE A 311 3.69 -17.61 1.23
CA ILE A 311 5.15 -17.49 1.22
C ILE A 311 5.79 -18.70 0.53
N ALA A 312 5.31 -19.92 0.80
CA ALA A 312 5.81 -21.12 0.13
C ALA A 312 5.53 -21.09 -1.39
N LEU A 313 4.38 -20.58 -1.82
CA LEU A 313 4.06 -20.41 -3.25
C LEU A 313 4.98 -19.38 -3.92
N LEU A 314 5.22 -18.24 -3.26
CA LEU A 314 6.10 -17.18 -3.75
C LEU A 314 7.55 -17.68 -3.89
N THR A 315 8.10 -18.26 -2.83
CA THR A 315 9.51 -18.70 -2.77
C THR A 315 9.79 -19.90 -3.69
N SER A 316 8.79 -20.75 -3.94
CA SER A 316 8.91 -21.87 -4.90
C SER A 316 8.67 -21.49 -6.36
N GLY A 317 8.37 -20.22 -6.66
CA GLY A 317 8.07 -19.75 -8.01
C GLY A 317 6.76 -20.31 -8.57
N LYS A 318 5.81 -20.69 -7.71
CA LYS A 318 4.51 -21.28 -8.05
C LYS A 318 3.32 -20.38 -7.74
N ALA A 319 3.57 -19.14 -7.30
CA ALA A 319 2.53 -18.15 -7.07
C ALA A 319 1.73 -17.90 -8.38
N PRO A 320 0.41 -17.66 -8.29
CA PRO A 320 -0.38 -17.20 -9.44
C PRO A 320 0.20 -15.90 -10.02
N ALA A 321 -0.07 -15.65 -11.29
CA ALA A 321 0.37 -14.41 -11.93
C ALA A 321 -0.26 -13.18 -11.24
N MET A 322 0.51 -12.10 -11.15
CA MET A 322 -0.03 -10.78 -10.81
C MET A 322 -1.09 -10.35 -11.84
N PRO A 323 -1.98 -9.40 -11.51
CA PRO A 323 -2.95 -8.87 -12.46
C PRO A 323 -2.28 -8.41 -13.76
N ASP A 324 -2.85 -8.81 -14.89
CA ASP A 324 -2.26 -8.62 -16.22
C ASP A 324 -2.14 -7.16 -16.67
N TRP A 325 -2.70 -6.19 -15.93
CA TRP A 325 -2.48 -4.77 -16.17
C TRP A 325 -1.12 -4.28 -15.63
N THR A 326 -0.51 -5.03 -14.72
CA THR A 326 0.79 -4.71 -14.10
C THR A 326 1.99 -4.94 -15.03
N SER A 327 1.81 -5.71 -16.11
CA SER A 327 2.88 -5.98 -17.09
C SER A 327 3.31 -4.75 -17.89
N SER A 328 2.61 -3.61 -17.75
CA SER A 328 2.93 -2.37 -18.44
C SER A 328 4.12 -1.62 -17.83
N PHE A 329 4.48 -1.92 -16.57
CA PHE A 329 5.55 -1.23 -15.83
C PHE A 329 6.49 -2.17 -15.08
N ILE A 330 6.23 -3.48 -15.09
CA ILE A 330 7.08 -4.51 -14.51
C ILE A 330 7.87 -5.20 -15.62
N VAL A 331 9.18 -5.33 -15.43
CA VAL A 331 10.07 -6.12 -16.30
C VAL A 331 10.44 -7.45 -15.62
N PRO A 332 10.63 -8.55 -16.38
CA PRO A 332 10.92 -9.89 -15.84
C PRO A 332 12.24 -10.00 -15.07
#